data_AF-A0A0D3JUH9-F1
#
_entry.id   AF-A0A0D3JUH9-F1
#
_cell.length_a   1.000
_cell.length_b   1.000
_cell.length_c   1.000
_cell.angle_alpha   90.00
_cell.angle_beta   90.00
_cell.angle_gamma   90.00
#
_symmetry.space_group_name_H-M   'P 1'
#
loop_
_entity.id
_entity.type
_entity.pdbx_description
1 polymer ?
#
loop_
_entity_poly.entity_id
_entity_poly.type
_entity_poly.pdbx_seq_one_letter_code
_entity_poly.pdbx_strand_id
1 'polypeptide(L)'
;MAAGSSTQECASCFDTAPLSPLCASSAHGLCAECCWRCCESSLGEGLVPACPFKDQKCGAVSKRRALTALDAAQLPPSQRETFASKLDEVYLGAERARRGAVQCIGKGCEEWYVPPVPHSDRPQRLECSRRACGAVFCSACRQPFHVRSTCAEALRLSARWVRFLQDELAPFLQAAVRLDGERWSPALAAHAQAKGSLDDATRDALSRFDELRRMELWKQAHCKRCPHCRRVVEKMEGCDMLVCGSDAHGGNQQRGCGKPFVWCEGQPNSALNGCDDPVVGPRLQCVQCEVPVELCVKCVAWAGGGSRRLQLHDGRTHPRQHIFRRVRPVMSHGGASSALAPGEDLVEVIDLDEE
;
A
#
# COMPACT_ATOMS: atom_id res chain seq x y z
N MET A 1 -8.64 -19.04 -46.28
CA MET A 1 -9.61 -20.02 -45.73
C MET A 1 -9.86 -19.62 -44.29
N ALA A 2 -11.05 -19.09 -43.99
CA ALA A 2 -11.39 -18.60 -42.66
C ALA A 2 -11.74 -19.78 -41.75
N ALA A 3 -10.87 -20.09 -40.78
CA ALA A 3 -11.22 -21.00 -39.70
C ALA A 3 -12.28 -20.30 -38.83
N GLY A 4 -13.53 -20.78 -38.90
CA GLY A 4 -14.59 -20.30 -38.03
C GLY A 4 -14.18 -20.54 -36.57
N SER A 5 -14.07 -19.46 -35.80
CA SER A 5 -13.88 -19.51 -34.36
C SER A 5 -15.08 -20.22 -33.74
N SER A 6 -14.97 -21.52 -33.46
CA SER A 6 -15.97 -22.27 -32.70
C SER A 6 -16.03 -21.70 -31.29
N THR A 7 -17.10 -20.97 -30.97
CA THR A 7 -17.37 -20.50 -29.62
C THR A 7 -17.88 -21.65 -28.77
N GLN A 8 -17.41 -21.72 -27.53
CA GLN A 8 -17.80 -22.75 -26.56
C GLN A 8 -18.18 -22.07 -25.24
N GLU A 9 -18.90 -22.78 -24.37
CA GLU A 9 -19.26 -22.28 -23.05
C GLU A 9 -18.03 -22.25 -22.13
N CYS A 10 -17.78 -21.11 -21.49
CA CYS A 10 -16.69 -20.94 -20.54
C CYS A 10 -17.02 -21.66 -19.23
N ALA A 11 -16.17 -22.59 -18.80
CA ALA A 11 -16.39 -23.35 -17.56
C ALA A 11 -16.34 -22.53 -16.25
N SER A 12 -15.96 -21.25 -16.31
CA SER A 12 -15.91 -20.36 -15.15
C SER A 12 -17.07 -19.37 -15.07
N CYS A 13 -17.42 -18.70 -16.18
CA CYS A 13 -18.51 -17.72 -16.19
C CYS A 13 -19.78 -18.20 -16.91
N PHE A 14 -19.74 -19.37 -17.56
CA PHE A 14 -20.83 -19.94 -18.35
C PHE A 14 -21.26 -19.12 -19.57
N ASP A 15 -20.46 -18.11 -19.97
CA ASP A 15 -20.70 -17.36 -21.20
C ASP A 15 -20.20 -18.10 -22.43
N THR A 16 -20.88 -17.93 -23.57
CA THR A 16 -20.45 -18.45 -24.87
C THR A 16 -19.41 -17.51 -25.47
N ALA A 17 -18.15 -17.96 -25.56
CA ALA A 17 -17.04 -17.17 -26.06
C ALA A 17 -15.97 -18.05 -26.73
N PRO A 18 -15.01 -17.46 -27.47
CA PRO A 18 -13.80 -18.16 -27.86
C PRO A 18 -13.00 -18.56 -26.61
N LEU A 19 -12.73 -19.85 -26.46
CA LEU A 19 -11.94 -20.36 -25.33
C LEU A 19 -10.45 -20.39 -25.67
N SER A 20 -9.63 -20.01 -24.71
CA SER A 20 -8.18 -20.10 -24.78
C SER A 20 -7.65 -20.99 -23.65
N PRO A 21 -6.68 -21.87 -23.90
CA PRO A 21 -6.12 -22.70 -22.86
C PRO A 21 -5.15 -21.88 -21.99
N LEU A 22 -5.42 -21.81 -20.68
CA LEU A 22 -4.50 -21.16 -19.72
C LEU A 22 -3.32 -22.06 -19.33
N CYS A 23 -3.42 -23.36 -19.53
CA CYS A 23 -2.41 -24.35 -19.17
C CYS A 23 -2.12 -25.34 -20.31
N ALA A 24 -1.15 -26.25 -20.12
CA ALA A 24 -0.73 -27.22 -21.14
C ALA A 24 -1.90 -28.05 -21.72
N SER A 25 -2.94 -28.31 -20.94
CA SER A 25 -4.15 -29.01 -21.39
C SER A 25 -5.03 -28.10 -22.25
N SER A 26 -5.33 -28.56 -23.47
CA SER A 26 -6.31 -27.92 -24.37
C SER A 26 -7.75 -28.07 -23.89
N ALA A 27 -8.03 -29.01 -22.98
CA ALA A 27 -9.35 -29.22 -22.39
C ALA A 27 -9.72 -28.16 -21.34
N HIS A 28 -8.74 -27.43 -20.83
CA HIS A 28 -8.92 -26.38 -19.81
C HIS A 28 -8.99 -25.00 -20.46
N GLY A 29 -9.98 -24.83 -21.33
CA GLY A 29 -10.28 -23.59 -22.01
C GLY A 29 -11.14 -22.66 -21.16
N LEU A 30 -10.76 -21.39 -21.07
CA LEU A 30 -11.56 -20.32 -20.45
C LEU A 30 -11.69 -19.15 -21.43
N CYS A 31 -12.72 -18.32 -21.25
CA CYS A 31 -12.78 -17.06 -21.97
C CYS A 31 -11.61 -16.15 -21.56
N ALA A 32 -11.27 -15.16 -22.39
CA ALA A 32 -10.14 -14.26 -22.18
C ALA A 32 -10.20 -13.55 -20.81
N GLU A 33 -11.38 -13.06 -20.42
CA GLU A 33 -11.56 -12.40 -19.13
C GLU A 33 -11.32 -13.34 -17.96
N CYS A 34 -11.91 -14.54 -17.98
CA CYS A 34 -11.70 -15.54 -16.92
C CYS A 34 -10.23 -15.99 -16.85
N CYS A 35 -9.56 -16.16 -17.99
CA CYS A 35 -8.12 -16.45 -18.02
C CYS A 35 -7.31 -15.39 -17.26
N TRP A 36 -7.60 -14.11 -17.50
CA TRP A 36 -6.90 -13.02 -16.84
C TRP A 36 -7.26 -12.92 -15.36
N ARG A 37 -8.54 -13.03 -15.00
CA ARG A 37 -8.97 -13.00 -13.59
C ARG A 37 -8.32 -14.10 -12.75
N CYS A 38 -8.13 -15.29 -13.31
CA CYS A 38 -7.36 -16.35 -12.65
C CYS A 38 -5.90 -15.93 -12.39
N CYS A 39 -5.25 -15.29 -13.35
CA CYS A 39 -3.90 -14.77 -13.18
C CYS A 39 -3.84 -13.63 -12.14
N GLU A 40 -4.76 -12.68 -12.24
CA GLU A 40 -4.86 -11.51 -11.36
C GLU A 40 -5.01 -11.91 -9.89
N SER A 41 -5.86 -12.91 -9.61
CA SER A 41 -6.05 -13.42 -8.26
C SER A 41 -4.76 -13.96 -7.65
N SER A 42 -3.98 -14.78 -8.38
CA SER A 42 -2.69 -15.28 -7.87
C SER A 42 -1.66 -14.17 -7.72
N LEU A 43 -1.66 -13.18 -8.61
CA LEU A 43 -0.76 -12.03 -8.52
C LEU A 43 -1.07 -11.15 -7.30
N GLY A 44 -2.33 -11.06 -6.88
CA GLY A 44 -2.72 -10.38 -5.64
C GLY A 44 -2.04 -10.97 -4.39
N GLU A 45 -1.75 -12.27 -4.42
CA GLU A 45 -1.07 -13.01 -3.36
C GLU A 45 0.45 -13.12 -3.58
N GLY A 46 1.00 -12.51 -4.64
CA GLY A 46 2.42 -12.62 -5.00
C GLY A 46 2.82 -14.01 -5.51
N LEU A 47 1.86 -14.81 -5.99
CA LEU A 47 2.06 -16.19 -6.42
C LEU A 47 2.06 -16.31 -7.95
N VAL A 48 2.83 -17.28 -8.46
CA VAL A 48 2.77 -17.66 -9.87
C VAL A 48 1.37 -18.20 -10.16
N PRO A 49 0.66 -17.68 -11.18
CA PRO A 49 -0.65 -18.19 -11.54
C PRO A 49 -0.65 -19.69 -11.77
N ALA A 50 -1.68 -20.38 -11.26
CA ALA A 50 -1.87 -21.81 -11.45
C ALA A 50 -3.13 -22.08 -12.28
N CYS A 51 -3.19 -23.27 -12.88
CA CYS A 51 -4.42 -23.70 -13.55
C CYS A 51 -5.56 -23.82 -12.51
N PRO A 52 -6.75 -23.22 -12.76
CA PRO A 52 -7.87 -23.30 -11.82
C PRO A 52 -8.50 -24.70 -11.74
N PHE A 53 -8.29 -25.54 -12.74
CA PHE A 53 -8.77 -26.92 -12.78
C PHE A 53 -7.80 -27.84 -12.00
N LYS A 54 -8.18 -28.18 -10.76
CA LYS A 54 -7.36 -28.98 -9.83
C LYS A 54 -7.24 -30.45 -10.23
N ASP A 55 -8.13 -30.94 -11.09
CA ASP A 55 -8.34 -32.38 -11.32
C ASP A 55 -7.23 -33.04 -12.17
N GLN A 56 -6.40 -32.26 -12.88
CA GLN A 56 -5.38 -32.83 -13.78
C GLN A 56 -3.94 -32.39 -13.51
N LYS A 57 -3.62 -31.89 -12.30
CA LYS A 57 -2.25 -31.48 -11.92
C LYS A 57 -1.54 -30.60 -12.97
N CYS A 58 -2.27 -29.74 -13.68
CA CYS A 58 -1.72 -28.93 -14.77
C CYS A 58 -0.66 -27.92 -14.31
N GLY A 59 -0.55 -27.69 -12.99
CA GLY A 59 0.53 -26.94 -12.36
C GLY A 59 0.48 -25.44 -12.63
N ALA A 60 1.65 -24.81 -12.56
CA ALA A 60 1.84 -23.40 -12.80
C ALA A 60 1.60 -23.05 -14.28
N VAL A 61 0.90 -21.93 -14.50
CA VAL A 61 0.80 -21.27 -15.80
C VAL A 61 2.18 -20.77 -16.19
N SER A 62 2.51 -20.80 -17.48
CA SER A 62 3.77 -20.23 -17.96
C SER A 62 3.64 -18.72 -18.15
N LYS A 63 4.75 -17.99 -17.95
CA LYS A 63 4.80 -16.54 -18.13
C LYS A 63 4.21 -16.09 -19.47
N ARG A 64 4.53 -16.82 -20.54
CA ARG A 64 3.99 -16.57 -21.89
C ARG A 64 2.46 -16.62 -21.92
N ARG A 65 1.84 -17.62 -21.29
CA ARG A 65 0.38 -17.76 -21.26
C ARG A 65 -0.28 -16.71 -20.37
N ALA A 66 0.34 -16.34 -19.26
CA ALA A 66 -0.14 -15.26 -18.41
C ALA A 66 -0.11 -13.91 -19.14
N LEU A 67 0.95 -13.63 -19.92
CA LEU A 67 1.02 -12.45 -20.79
C LEU A 67 -0.04 -12.49 -21.90
N THR A 68 -0.26 -13.64 -22.53
CA THR A 68 -1.36 -13.78 -23.51
C THR A 68 -2.73 -13.49 -22.89
N ALA A 69 -2.98 -13.95 -21.66
CA ALA A 69 -4.23 -13.66 -20.95
C ALA A 69 -4.36 -12.16 -20.62
N LEU A 70 -3.28 -11.52 -20.16
CA LEU A 70 -3.23 -10.07 -19.91
C LEU A 70 -3.52 -9.27 -21.18
N ASP A 71 -2.94 -9.68 -22.31
CA ASP A 71 -3.12 -9.01 -23.59
C ASP A 71 -4.57 -9.12 -24.08
N ALA A 72 -5.20 -10.27 -23.85
CA ALA A 72 -6.57 -10.54 -24.24
C ALA A 72 -7.61 -9.83 -23.34
N ALA A 73 -7.23 -9.41 -22.14
CA ALA A 73 -8.12 -8.74 -21.18
C ALA A 73 -8.46 -7.28 -21.54
N GLN A 74 -7.79 -6.69 -22.53
CA GLN A 74 -8.05 -5.34 -23.04
C GLN A 74 -8.05 -4.25 -21.95
N LEU A 75 -7.15 -4.38 -20.96
CA LEU A 75 -7.00 -3.40 -19.89
C LEU A 75 -6.42 -2.06 -20.39
N PRO A 76 -6.67 -0.96 -19.67
CA PRO A 76 -5.99 0.31 -19.92
C PRO A 76 -4.46 0.15 -19.91
N PRO A 77 -3.71 0.88 -20.78
CA PRO A 77 -2.26 0.72 -20.90
C PRO A 77 -1.49 0.81 -19.58
N SER A 78 -1.86 1.75 -18.70
CA SER A 78 -1.22 1.93 -17.39
C SER A 78 -1.41 0.73 -16.45
N GLN A 79 -2.60 0.12 -16.46
CA GLN A 79 -2.87 -1.09 -15.66
C GLN A 79 -2.12 -2.29 -16.25
N ARG A 80 -2.12 -2.41 -17.58
CA ARG A 80 -1.39 -3.46 -18.27
C ARG A 80 0.10 -3.43 -17.96
N GLU A 81 0.74 -2.27 -18.01
CA GLU A 81 2.15 -2.10 -17.64
C GLU A 81 2.42 -2.52 -16.19
N THR A 82 1.55 -2.08 -15.26
CA THR A 82 1.66 -2.46 -13.84
C THR A 82 1.59 -3.97 -13.65
N PHE A 83 0.63 -4.64 -14.30
CA PHE A 83 0.48 -6.08 -14.20
C PHE A 83 1.58 -6.86 -14.92
N ALA A 84 2.11 -6.34 -16.03
CA ALA A 84 3.25 -6.91 -16.72
C ALA A 84 4.50 -6.89 -15.81
N SER A 85 4.76 -5.77 -15.13
CA SER A 85 5.86 -5.68 -14.14
C SER A 85 5.67 -6.65 -12.98
N LYS A 86 4.44 -6.78 -12.43
CA LYS A 86 4.15 -7.76 -11.38
C LYS A 86 4.36 -9.21 -11.84
N LEU A 87 3.98 -9.54 -13.07
CA LEU A 87 4.27 -10.84 -13.66
C LEU A 87 5.79 -11.06 -13.73
N ASP A 88 6.56 -10.07 -14.18
CA ASP A 88 8.02 -10.18 -14.23
C ASP A 88 8.62 -10.47 -12.85
N GLU A 89 8.18 -9.74 -11.83
CA GLU A 89 8.62 -9.92 -10.44
C GLU A 89 8.31 -11.31 -9.89
N VAL A 90 7.06 -11.76 -10.01
CA VAL A 90 6.60 -13.05 -9.48
C VAL A 90 7.30 -14.22 -10.17
N TYR A 91 7.42 -14.19 -11.50
CA TYR A 91 8.12 -15.26 -12.23
C TYR A 91 9.63 -15.25 -11.99
N LEU A 92 10.24 -14.06 -11.83
CA LEU A 92 11.65 -13.96 -11.44
C LEU A 92 11.87 -14.47 -10.01
N GLY A 93 10.96 -14.16 -9.09
CA GLY A 93 10.94 -14.69 -7.73
C GLY A 93 10.85 -16.23 -7.71
N ALA A 94 9.96 -16.81 -8.52
CA ALA A 94 9.84 -18.25 -8.64
C ALA A 94 11.06 -18.92 -9.28
N GLU A 95 11.71 -18.28 -10.26
CA GLU A 95 12.98 -18.76 -10.81
C GLU A 95 14.10 -18.72 -9.76
N ARG A 96 14.21 -17.62 -9.00
CA ARG A 96 15.15 -17.48 -7.87
C ARG A 96 14.91 -18.57 -6.83
N ALA A 97 13.66 -18.77 -6.41
CA ALA A 97 13.28 -19.81 -5.47
C ALA A 97 13.65 -21.21 -5.99
N ARG A 98 13.39 -21.52 -7.27
CA ARG A 98 13.78 -22.80 -7.88
C ARG A 98 15.29 -23.05 -7.87
N ARG A 99 16.09 -21.99 -7.97
CA ARG A 99 17.55 -22.07 -7.85
C ARG A 99 18.04 -22.10 -6.40
N GLY A 100 17.15 -22.05 -5.41
CA GLY A 100 17.51 -21.91 -4.01
C GLY A 100 18.17 -20.57 -3.69
N ALA A 101 17.94 -19.55 -4.51
CA ALA A 101 18.52 -18.23 -4.33
C ALA A 101 17.90 -17.50 -3.14
N VAL A 102 18.71 -16.73 -2.44
CA VAL A 102 18.31 -15.92 -1.30
C VAL A 102 18.70 -14.46 -1.51
N GLN A 103 17.84 -13.56 -1.05
CA GLN A 103 18.09 -12.12 -1.10
C GLN A 103 19.10 -11.71 -0.02
N CYS A 104 19.92 -10.71 -0.34
CA CYS A 104 20.78 -10.04 0.63
C CYS A 104 19.98 -9.45 1.80
N ILE A 105 20.56 -9.48 3.00
CA ILE A 105 19.95 -8.88 4.21
C ILE A 105 20.27 -7.38 4.37
N GLY A 106 21.11 -6.82 3.50
CA GLY A 106 21.50 -5.43 3.56
C GLY A 106 20.30 -4.50 3.33
N LYS A 107 20.14 -3.48 4.16
CA LYS A 107 19.06 -2.49 4.02
C LYS A 107 19.12 -1.82 2.65
N GLY A 108 18.05 -1.94 1.86
CA GLY A 108 17.98 -1.42 0.49
C GLY A 108 18.84 -2.17 -0.53
N CYS A 109 19.30 -3.39 -0.21
CA CYS A 109 20.05 -4.24 -1.13
C CYS A 109 19.12 -5.26 -1.78
N GLU A 110 19.03 -5.21 -3.11
CA GLU A 110 18.19 -6.10 -3.91
C GLU A 110 18.97 -7.25 -4.57
N GLU A 111 20.23 -7.45 -4.17
CA GLU A 111 21.08 -8.51 -4.72
C GLU A 111 20.62 -9.90 -4.27
N TRP A 112 20.75 -10.87 -5.17
CA TRP A 112 20.37 -12.27 -4.94
C TRP A 112 21.56 -13.19 -5.14
N TYR A 113 21.66 -14.20 -4.27
CA TYR A 113 22.77 -15.14 -4.26
C TYR A 113 22.25 -16.56 -4.23
N VAL A 114 22.81 -17.41 -5.10
CA VAL A 114 22.61 -18.87 -5.03
C VAL A 114 23.68 -19.44 -4.10
N PRO A 115 23.31 -20.09 -2.99
CA PRO A 115 24.29 -20.68 -2.09
C PRO A 115 25.01 -21.87 -2.75
N PRO A 116 26.22 -22.22 -2.30
CA PRO A 116 26.99 -23.34 -2.86
C PRO A 116 26.22 -24.65 -2.92
N VAL A 117 25.40 -24.93 -1.90
CA VAL A 117 24.43 -26.02 -1.88
C VAL A 117 23.03 -25.40 -1.86
N PRO A 118 22.36 -25.28 -3.03
CA PRO A 118 20.98 -24.82 -3.14
C PRO A 118 20.03 -25.66 -2.28
N HIS A 119 18.98 -25.03 -1.76
CA HIS A 119 17.90 -25.68 -0.98
C HIS A 119 18.34 -26.39 0.31
N SER A 120 19.61 -26.24 0.70
CA SER A 120 20.11 -26.79 1.95
C SER A 120 19.58 -25.99 3.14
N ASP A 121 19.13 -26.70 4.15
CA ASP A 121 18.79 -26.17 5.48
C ASP A 121 20.04 -25.90 6.34
N ARG A 122 21.22 -26.34 5.88
CA ARG A 122 22.48 -26.14 6.60
C ARG A 122 22.99 -24.70 6.44
N PRO A 123 23.52 -24.09 7.52
CA PRO A 123 24.11 -22.76 7.45
C PRO A 123 25.28 -22.71 6.45
N GLN A 124 25.17 -21.86 5.44
CA GLN A 124 26.28 -21.53 4.54
C GLN A 124 26.55 -20.03 4.59
N ARG A 125 27.82 -19.65 4.54
CA ARG A 125 28.25 -18.25 4.56
C ARG A 125 28.07 -17.65 3.17
N LEU A 126 27.30 -16.58 3.08
CA LEU A 126 27.17 -15.74 1.89
C LEU A 126 27.74 -14.36 2.18
N GLU A 127 28.33 -13.75 1.17
CA GLU A 127 28.91 -12.41 1.25
C GLU A 127 28.41 -11.59 0.07
N CYS A 128 27.86 -10.41 0.37
CA CYS A 128 27.36 -9.52 -0.64
C CYS A 128 28.52 -8.90 -1.43
N SER A 129 28.56 -9.17 -2.73
CA SER A 129 29.54 -8.62 -3.68
C SER A 129 29.44 -7.10 -3.87
N ARG A 130 28.32 -6.48 -3.48
CA ARG A 130 28.15 -5.03 -3.58
C ARG A 130 29.00 -4.34 -2.52
N ARG A 131 30.03 -3.61 -2.95
CA ARG A 131 31.01 -2.94 -2.06
C ARG A 131 30.39 -2.01 -1.01
N ALA A 132 29.30 -1.33 -1.34
CA ALA A 132 28.58 -0.46 -0.40
C ALA A 132 27.76 -1.23 0.65
N CYS A 133 27.48 -2.52 0.41
CA CYS A 133 26.72 -3.37 1.31
C CYS A 133 27.64 -4.27 2.13
N GLY A 134 28.45 -5.11 1.49
CA GLY A 134 29.42 -6.00 2.14
C GLY A 134 28.83 -6.95 3.20
N ALA A 135 27.51 -7.13 3.22
CA ALA A 135 26.83 -7.92 4.25
C ALA A 135 27.26 -9.39 4.18
N VAL A 136 27.55 -9.97 5.34
CA VAL A 136 27.88 -11.39 5.48
C VAL A 136 26.77 -12.08 6.26
N PHE A 137 26.11 -13.06 5.62
CA PHE A 137 24.87 -13.62 6.14
C PHE A 137 24.76 -15.13 5.91
N CYS A 138 23.88 -15.76 6.67
CA CYS A 138 23.59 -17.19 6.59
C CYS A 138 22.53 -17.46 5.52
N SER A 139 22.82 -18.38 4.61
CA SER A 139 21.87 -18.78 3.55
C SER A 139 20.57 -19.41 4.08
N ALA A 140 20.62 -20.08 5.24
CA ALA A 140 19.48 -20.82 5.78
C ALA A 140 18.51 -19.91 6.56
N CYS A 141 19.00 -19.14 7.54
CA CYS A 141 18.14 -18.31 8.38
C CYS A 141 18.04 -16.85 7.96
N ARG A 142 18.82 -16.41 6.96
CA ARG A 142 18.87 -15.02 6.48
C ARG A 142 19.15 -14.02 7.61
N GLN A 143 20.09 -14.37 8.49
CA GLN A 143 20.62 -13.52 9.56
C GLN A 143 22.13 -13.31 9.36
N PRO A 144 22.79 -12.38 10.09
CA PRO A 144 24.24 -12.30 10.12
C PRO A 144 24.87 -13.68 10.30
N PHE A 145 25.93 -13.98 9.56
CA PHE A 145 26.50 -15.32 9.56
C PHE A 145 27.02 -15.69 10.95
N HIS A 146 26.68 -16.89 11.40
CA HIS A 146 26.97 -17.38 12.74
C HIS A 146 27.81 -18.67 12.66
N VAL A 147 28.75 -18.79 13.59
CA VAL A 147 29.69 -19.91 13.66
C VAL A 147 29.43 -20.69 14.95
N ARG A 148 29.57 -22.02 14.92
CA ARG A 148 29.39 -22.92 16.09
C ARG A 148 28.04 -22.79 16.80
N SER A 149 27.01 -22.34 16.09
CA SER A 149 25.64 -22.22 16.59
C SER A 149 24.67 -22.63 15.49
N THR A 150 23.55 -23.20 15.90
CA THR A 150 22.43 -23.47 15.00
C THR A 150 21.72 -22.16 14.62
N CYS A 151 20.97 -22.18 13.52
CA CYS A 151 20.14 -21.04 13.13
C CYS A 151 19.14 -20.62 14.22
N ALA A 152 18.56 -21.59 14.93
CA ALA A 152 17.62 -21.34 16.02
C ALA A 152 18.28 -20.67 17.22
N GLU A 153 19.52 -21.04 17.55
CA GLU A 153 20.30 -20.36 18.60
C GLU A 153 20.69 -18.95 18.20
N ALA A 154 21.14 -18.76 16.95
CA ALA A 154 21.48 -17.43 16.45
C ALA A 154 20.27 -16.48 16.51
N LEU A 155 19.08 -16.93 16.10
CA LEU A 155 17.84 -16.15 16.22
C LEU A 155 17.49 -15.82 17.68
N ARG A 156 17.59 -16.79 18.59
CA ARG A 156 17.34 -16.56 20.03
C ARG A 156 18.34 -15.56 20.63
N LEU A 157 19.61 -15.65 20.24
CA LEU A 157 20.64 -14.71 20.67
C LEU A 157 20.40 -13.31 20.12
N SER A 158 20.03 -13.18 18.84
CA SER A 158 19.64 -11.90 18.25
C SER A 158 18.45 -11.27 18.97
N ALA A 159 17.41 -12.04 19.26
CA ALA A 159 16.24 -11.55 20.00
C ALA A 159 16.62 -11.09 21.43
N ARG A 160 17.43 -11.89 22.14
CA ARG A 160 17.94 -11.51 23.46
C ARG A 160 18.81 -10.27 23.41
N TRP A 161 19.63 -10.12 22.38
CA TRP A 161 20.47 -8.94 22.19
C TRP A 161 19.63 -7.69 21.95
N VAL A 162 18.61 -7.78 21.09
CA VAL A 162 17.66 -6.67 20.87
C VAL A 162 16.97 -6.28 22.18
N ARG A 163 16.48 -7.25 22.95
CA ARG A 163 15.89 -6.99 24.26
C ARG A 163 16.88 -6.33 25.23
N PHE A 164 18.12 -6.81 25.25
CA PHE A 164 19.16 -6.19 26.05
C PHE A 164 19.37 -4.73 25.67
N LEU A 165 19.48 -4.43 24.37
CA LEU A 165 19.63 -3.05 23.88
C LEU A 165 18.45 -2.14 24.25
N GLN A 166 17.22 -2.66 24.23
CA GLN A 166 16.01 -1.89 24.49
C GLN A 166 15.76 -1.67 25.99
N ASP A 167 15.89 -2.74 26.79
CA ASP A 167 15.37 -2.77 28.16
C ASP A 167 16.48 -2.81 29.21
N GLU A 168 17.57 -3.52 28.93
CA GLU A 168 18.59 -3.88 29.95
C GLU A 168 19.87 -3.03 29.84
N LEU A 169 20.10 -2.37 28.70
CA LEU A 169 21.33 -1.62 28.42
C LEU A 169 21.51 -0.41 29.34
N ALA A 170 20.45 0.36 29.59
CA ALA A 170 20.53 1.50 30.50
C ALA A 170 20.86 1.08 31.96
N PRO A 171 20.14 0.11 32.57
CA PRO A 171 20.52 -0.44 33.87
C PRO A 171 21.94 -1.00 33.91
N PHE A 172 22.37 -1.70 32.84
CA PHE A 172 23.72 -2.22 32.72
C PHE A 172 24.77 -1.11 32.74
N LEU A 173 24.60 -0.07 31.92
CA LEU A 173 25.53 1.06 31.85
C LEU A 173 25.58 1.84 33.18
N GLN A 174 24.44 2.01 33.85
CA GLN A 174 24.41 2.61 35.20
C GLN A 174 25.20 1.78 36.22
N ALA A 175 25.10 0.45 36.16
CA ALA A 175 25.89 -0.43 37.02
C ALA A 175 27.38 -0.39 36.67
N ALA A 176 27.73 -0.34 35.39
CA ALA A 176 29.10 -0.26 34.91
C ALA A 176 29.79 1.06 35.32
N VAL A 177 29.08 2.18 35.26
CA VAL A 177 29.58 3.50 35.71
C VAL A 177 29.92 3.49 37.22
N ARG A 178 29.17 2.74 38.04
CA ARG A 178 29.49 2.60 39.48
C ARG A 178 30.80 1.86 39.73
N LEU A 179 31.23 1.00 38.79
CA LEU A 179 32.47 0.23 38.90
C LEU A 179 33.66 0.96 38.27
N ASP A 180 33.45 1.59 37.11
CA ASP A 180 34.48 2.28 36.34
C ASP A 180 33.85 3.47 35.58
N GLY A 181 33.80 4.61 36.26
CA GLY A 181 33.13 5.80 35.75
C GLY A 181 33.81 6.39 34.52
N GLU A 182 35.15 6.40 34.47
CA GLU A 182 35.90 6.99 33.35
C GLU A 182 35.62 6.25 32.04
N ARG A 183 35.57 4.92 32.08
CA ARG A 183 35.32 4.10 30.90
C ARG A 183 33.88 4.15 30.40
N TRP A 184 32.91 4.10 31.32
CA TRP A 184 31.51 3.85 30.95
C TRP A 184 30.62 5.10 30.91
N SER A 185 31.03 6.22 31.53
CA SER A 185 30.23 7.45 31.52
C SER A 185 29.95 7.99 30.10
N PRO A 186 30.92 8.00 29.16
CA PRO A 186 30.64 8.45 27.79
C PRO A 186 29.57 7.59 27.09
N ALA A 187 29.58 6.28 27.32
CA ALA A 187 28.60 5.37 26.73
C ALA A 187 27.20 5.57 27.31
N LEU A 188 27.09 5.81 28.62
CA LEU A 188 25.81 6.12 29.27
C LEU A 188 25.21 7.44 28.75
N ALA A 189 26.05 8.48 28.61
CA ALA A 189 25.64 9.77 28.08
C ALA A 189 25.16 9.66 26.62
N ALA A 190 25.92 8.97 25.76
CA ALA A 190 25.56 8.75 24.36
C ALA A 190 24.24 7.97 24.23
N HIS A 191 24.03 6.93 25.06
CA HIS A 191 22.77 6.19 25.08
C HIS A 191 21.59 7.08 25.51
N ALA A 192 21.74 7.87 26.58
CA ALA A 192 20.70 8.78 27.04
C ALA A 192 20.34 9.83 25.97
N GLN A 193 21.32 10.39 25.27
CA GLN A 193 21.11 11.34 24.17
C GLN A 193 20.39 10.70 22.98
N ALA A 194 20.78 9.48 22.59
CA ALA A 194 20.15 8.75 21.49
C ALA A 194 18.68 8.43 21.82
N LYS A 195 18.42 7.97 23.05
CA LYS A 195 17.06 7.68 23.52
C LYS A 195 16.19 8.94 23.59
N GLY A 196 16.73 10.03 24.15
CA GLY A 196 16.02 11.31 24.20
C GLY A 196 15.64 11.84 22.81
N SER A 197 16.57 11.77 21.86
CA SER A 197 16.30 12.16 20.45
C SER A 197 15.18 11.34 19.82
N LEU A 198 15.12 10.03 20.10
CA LEU A 198 14.08 9.15 19.59
C LEU A 198 12.72 9.44 20.23
N ASP A 199 12.69 9.65 21.55
CA ASP A 199 11.47 9.96 22.30
C ASP A 199 10.88 11.31 21.86
N ASP A 200 11.73 12.32 21.64
CA ASP A 200 11.32 13.63 21.14
C ASP A 200 10.81 13.55 19.69
N ALA A 201 11.47 12.79 18.81
CA ALA A 201 10.98 12.56 17.45
C ALA A 201 9.62 11.84 17.43
N THR A 202 9.43 10.86 18.32
CA THR A 202 8.15 10.14 18.48
C THR A 202 7.06 11.08 18.98
N ARG A 203 7.36 11.91 19.98
CA ARG A 203 6.42 12.89 20.54
C ARG A 203 6.01 13.94 19.50
N ASP A 204 6.96 14.47 18.73
CA ASP A 204 6.69 15.40 17.63
C ASP A 204 5.81 14.77 16.55
N ALA A 205 6.10 13.53 16.15
CA ALA A 205 5.27 12.80 15.19
C ALA A 205 3.82 12.63 15.67
N LEU A 206 3.62 12.26 16.94
CA LEU A 206 2.29 12.13 17.54
C LEU A 206 1.58 13.50 17.64
N SER A 207 2.28 14.55 18.06
CA SER A 207 1.74 15.90 18.13
C SER A 207 1.27 16.41 16.76
N ARG A 208 2.08 16.21 15.72
CA ARG A 208 1.71 16.57 14.33
C ARG A 208 0.49 15.78 13.85
N PHE A 209 0.39 14.51 14.22
CA PHE A 209 -0.77 13.69 13.91
C PHE A 209 -2.04 14.24 14.57
N ASP A 210 -1.97 14.63 15.85
CA ASP A 210 -3.11 15.22 16.56
C ASP A 210 -3.49 16.61 16.02
N GLU A 211 -2.51 17.42 15.61
CA GLU A 211 -2.75 18.68 14.91
C GLU A 211 -3.48 18.46 13.58
N LEU A 212 -3.00 17.53 12.75
CA LEU A 212 -3.66 17.16 11.49
C LEU A 212 -5.10 16.69 11.73
N ARG A 213 -5.32 15.88 12.77
CA ARG A 213 -6.64 15.41 13.16
C ARG A 213 -7.56 16.57 13.58
N ARG A 214 -7.07 17.48 14.42
CA ARG A 214 -7.83 18.68 14.83
C ARG A 214 -8.15 19.59 13.65
N MET A 215 -7.20 19.80 12.73
CA MET A 215 -7.44 20.59 11.53
C MET A 215 -8.50 19.95 10.62
N GLU A 216 -8.51 18.63 10.47
CA GLU A 216 -9.54 17.98 9.66
C GLU A 216 -10.93 18.06 10.32
N LEU A 217 -11.01 17.90 11.66
CA LEU A 217 -12.25 18.12 12.41
C LEU A 217 -12.72 19.58 12.36
N TRP A 218 -11.80 20.55 12.41
CA TRP A 218 -12.13 21.97 12.28
C TRP A 218 -12.71 22.28 10.90
N LYS A 219 -12.02 21.84 9.83
CA LYS A 219 -12.51 21.97 8.44
C LYS A 219 -13.86 21.31 8.28
N GLN A 220 -14.09 20.19 8.96
CA GLN A 220 -15.36 19.50 8.92
C GLN A 220 -16.50 20.36 9.50
N ALA A 221 -16.28 21.00 10.64
CA ALA A 221 -17.29 21.82 11.31
C ALA A 221 -17.49 23.19 10.64
N HIS A 222 -16.42 23.80 10.11
CA HIS A 222 -16.41 25.20 9.71
C HIS A 222 -16.32 25.45 8.21
N CYS A 223 -16.02 24.44 7.39
CA CYS A 223 -15.89 24.58 5.94
C CYS A 223 -16.94 23.75 5.20
N LYS A 224 -17.53 24.28 4.10
CA LYS A 224 -18.45 23.55 3.21
C LYS A 224 -18.15 23.81 1.75
N ARG A 225 -18.65 22.96 0.84
CA ARG A 225 -18.53 23.21 -0.60
C ARG A 225 -19.65 24.12 -1.11
N CYS A 226 -19.26 25.11 -1.91
CA CYS A 226 -20.21 25.90 -2.70
C CYS A 226 -20.98 24.96 -3.66
N PRO A 227 -22.32 24.97 -3.67
CA PRO A 227 -23.12 24.15 -4.57
C PRO A 227 -22.85 24.38 -6.06
N HIS A 228 -22.34 25.58 -6.43
CA HIS A 228 -22.19 25.99 -7.82
C HIS A 228 -20.81 25.71 -8.42
N CYS A 229 -19.73 25.93 -7.65
CA CYS A 229 -18.36 25.75 -8.15
C CYS A 229 -17.55 24.72 -7.37
N ARG A 230 -18.16 24.08 -6.35
CA ARG A 230 -17.56 23.03 -5.50
C ARG A 230 -16.29 23.44 -4.75
N ARG A 231 -15.98 24.74 -4.72
CA ARG A 231 -14.89 25.28 -3.92
C ARG A 231 -15.24 25.24 -2.44
N VAL A 232 -14.26 24.95 -1.59
CA VAL A 232 -14.43 24.96 -0.13
C VAL A 232 -14.53 26.40 0.33
N VAL A 233 -15.52 26.69 1.16
CA VAL A 233 -15.85 27.98 1.76
C VAL A 233 -15.91 27.80 3.26
N GLU A 234 -15.19 28.61 4.02
CA GLU A 234 -15.25 28.66 5.48
C GLU A 234 -16.33 29.65 5.92
N LYS A 235 -17.12 29.30 6.95
CA LYS A 235 -18.11 30.22 7.53
C LYS A 235 -17.44 31.08 8.60
N MET A 236 -17.24 32.36 8.30
CA MET A 236 -16.55 33.35 9.15
C MET A 236 -17.48 34.04 10.17
N GLU A 237 -18.51 33.34 10.66
CA GLU A 237 -19.62 33.86 11.50
C GLU A 237 -20.74 34.60 10.74
N GLY A 238 -21.92 34.72 11.37
CA GLY A 238 -23.08 35.44 10.82
C GLY A 238 -24.15 34.58 10.14
N CYS A 239 -24.85 35.19 9.16
CA CYS A 239 -26.02 34.66 8.47
C CYS A 239 -25.72 33.37 7.69
N ASP A 240 -26.72 32.49 7.54
CA ASP A 240 -26.60 31.28 6.71
C ASP A 240 -26.62 31.59 5.21
N MET A 241 -26.93 32.81 4.80
CA MET A 241 -26.79 33.23 3.40
C MET A 241 -25.36 33.71 3.14
N LEU A 242 -24.60 32.94 2.35
CA LEU A 242 -23.22 33.20 1.99
C LEU A 242 -23.08 33.49 0.51
N VAL A 243 -22.03 34.22 0.12
CA VAL A 243 -21.65 34.43 -1.28
C VAL A 243 -20.29 33.78 -1.53
N CYS A 244 -20.21 32.88 -2.50
CA CYS A 244 -18.97 32.14 -2.75
C CYS A 244 -17.86 33.08 -3.25
N GLY A 245 -16.83 33.29 -2.42
CA GLY A 245 -15.67 34.15 -2.74
C GLY A 245 -15.76 35.57 -2.21
N SER A 246 -16.78 35.91 -1.42
CA SER A 246 -16.90 37.24 -0.80
C SER A 246 -17.65 37.21 0.51
N ASP A 247 -17.20 37.99 1.48
CA ASP A 247 -17.98 38.24 2.69
C ASP A 247 -19.26 39.03 2.37
N ALA A 248 -20.33 38.78 3.13
CA ALA A 248 -21.60 39.49 2.98
C ALA A 248 -21.49 41.02 3.15
N HIS A 249 -20.42 41.50 3.81
CA HIS A 249 -20.15 42.91 4.08
C HIS A 249 -18.93 43.48 3.33
N GLY A 250 -18.42 42.77 2.30
CA GLY A 250 -17.52 43.36 1.29
C GLY A 250 -16.06 43.62 1.69
N GLY A 251 -15.55 42.99 2.76
CA GLY A 251 -14.17 43.19 3.22
C GLY A 251 -13.12 42.22 2.65
N ASN A 252 -13.50 40.94 2.43
CA ASN A 252 -12.60 39.90 1.94
C ASN A 252 -13.10 39.35 0.60
N GLN A 253 -12.33 39.55 -0.47
CA GLN A 253 -12.59 38.96 -1.79
C GLN A 253 -11.60 37.83 -2.07
N GLN A 254 -12.11 36.61 -2.04
CA GLN A 254 -11.39 35.40 -2.35
C GLN A 254 -11.81 34.88 -3.73
N ARG A 255 -11.03 33.93 -4.28
CA ARG A 255 -11.43 33.26 -5.52
C ARG A 255 -12.69 32.42 -5.26
N GLY A 256 -13.82 32.82 -5.83
CA GLY A 256 -15.10 32.09 -5.79
C GLY A 256 -15.95 32.40 -7.02
N CYS A 257 -17.13 31.78 -7.12
CA CYS A 257 -18.02 31.97 -8.28
C CYS A 257 -18.99 33.16 -8.13
N GLY A 258 -18.98 33.84 -7.00
CA GLY A 258 -19.83 35.00 -6.71
C GLY A 258 -21.32 34.68 -6.55
N LYS A 259 -21.72 33.40 -6.58
CA LYS A 259 -23.13 33.00 -6.44
C LYS A 259 -23.53 32.89 -4.96
N PRO A 260 -24.69 33.43 -4.57
CA PRO A 260 -25.23 33.26 -3.23
C PRO A 260 -25.73 31.83 -3.02
N PHE A 261 -25.57 31.30 -1.82
CA PHE A 261 -26.12 30.01 -1.41
C PHE A 261 -26.41 29.99 0.10
N VAL A 262 -27.31 29.11 0.52
CA VAL A 262 -27.64 28.92 1.94
C VAL A 262 -26.74 27.83 2.53
N TRP A 263 -26.21 28.10 3.71
CA TRP A 263 -25.42 27.19 4.53
C TRP A 263 -26.36 26.30 5.35
N CYS A 264 -26.67 25.10 4.86
CA CYS A 264 -27.56 24.17 5.57
C CYS A 264 -26.76 23.17 6.40
N GLU A 265 -27.21 22.81 7.61
CA GLU A 265 -26.68 21.65 8.36
C GLU A 265 -26.74 20.38 7.48
N GLY A 266 -25.68 19.56 7.50
CA GLY A 266 -25.54 18.38 6.64
C GLY A 266 -24.97 18.62 5.24
N GLN A 267 -24.80 19.88 4.79
CA GLN A 267 -24.15 20.14 3.50
C GLN A 267 -22.65 19.77 3.55
N PRO A 268 -22.14 19.01 2.56
CA PRO A 268 -20.84 18.35 2.66
C PRO A 268 -19.67 19.34 2.70
N ASN A 269 -18.79 19.11 3.69
CA ASN A 269 -17.48 19.76 3.84
C ASN A 269 -16.37 19.09 3.03
N SER A 270 -16.59 17.83 2.68
CA SER A 270 -15.56 17.00 2.11
C SER A 270 -15.40 17.30 0.64
N ALA A 271 -14.17 17.14 0.15
CA ALA A 271 -13.88 17.30 -1.26
C ALA A 271 -14.51 16.22 -2.16
N LEU A 272 -15.29 15.32 -1.56
CA LEU A 272 -15.56 13.99 -2.03
C LEU A 272 -17.02 13.90 -2.50
N ASN A 273 -17.25 13.43 -3.73
CA ASN A 273 -18.59 13.39 -4.35
C ASN A 273 -19.50 12.26 -3.76
N GLY A 274 -19.12 11.59 -2.67
CA GLY A 274 -19.73 10.31 -2.28
C GLY A 274 -19.77 9.94 -0.80
N CYS A 275 -19.71 10.89 0.15
CA CYS A 275 -19.87 10.54 1.57
C CYS A 275 -20.66 11.61 2.36
N ASP A 276 -21.64 11.19 3.17
CA ASP A 276 -22.43 12.01 4.11
C ASP A 276 -21.73 12.19 5.47
N ASP A 277 -20.73 11.36 5.77
CA ASP A 277 -20.06 11.33 7.07
C ASP A 277 -18.78 12.19 7.17
N PRO A 278 -18.38 12.57 8.41
CA PRO A 278 -17.03 13.06 8.74
C PRO A 278 -15.92 12.28 8.01
N VAL A 279 -15.12 12.94 7.17
CA VAL A 279 -13.91 12.32 6.62
C VAL A 279 -12.82 12.37 7.67
N VAL A 280 -12.78 11.35 8.54
CA VAL A 280 -11.65 11.13 9.44
C VAL A 280 -10.66 10.22 8.71
N GLY A 281 -9.52 10.76 8.31
CA GLY A 281 -8.43 9.99 7.70
C GLY A 281 -8.20 10.28 6.20
N PRO A 282 -7.39 9.43 5.53
CA PRO A 282 -6.95 9.70 4.16
C PRO A 282 -8.11 9.70 3.15
N ARG A 283 -8.05 10.66 2.21
CA ARG A 283 -8.97 10.73 1.06
C ARG A 283 -8.60 9.65 0.05
N LEU A 284 -9.60 8.91 -0.41
CA LEU A 284 -9.43 7.80 -1.34
C LEU A 284 -10.07 8.19 -2.68
N GLN A 285 -9.32 8.12 -3.78
CA GLN A 285 -9.80 8.42 -5.12
C GLN A 285 -9.82 7.13 -5.95
N CYS A 286 -10.98 6.80 -6.49
CA CYS A 286 -11.15 5.73 -7.45
C CYS A 286 -10.31 6.04 -8.68
N VAL A 287 -9.39 5.13 -9.01
CA VAL A 287 -8.53 5.27 -10.20
C VAL A 287 -9.13 4.62 -11.45
N GLN A 288 -10.30 3.99 -11.31
CA GLN A 288 -10.95 3.21 -12.36
C GLN A 288 -12.21 3.88 -12.94
N CYS A 289 -12.60 5.06 -12.44
CA CYS A 289 -13.69 5.85 -13.03
C CYS A 289 -13.14 6.98 -13.91
N GLU A 290 -13.78 7.21 -15.06
CA GLU A 290 -13.47 8.36 -15.95
C GLU A 290 -13.62 9.70 -15.23
N VAL A 291 -14.62 9.80 -14.34
CA VAL A 291 -14.74 10.91 -13.39
C VAL A 291 -14.27 10.39 -12.03
N PRO A 292 -13.15 10.91 -11.48
CA PRO A 292 -12.62 10.42 -10.21
C PRO A 292 -13.66 10.54 -9.11
N VAL A 293 -14.08 9.39 -8.58
CA VAL A 293 -14.95 9.31 -7.40
C VAL A 293 -14.05 9.30 -6.19
N GLU A 294 -14.36 10.16 -5.25
CA GLU A 294 -13.53 10.44 -4.10
C GLU A 294 -14.38 10.04 -2.87
N LEU A 295 -13.85 9.19 -1.98
CA LEU A 295 -14.51 8.57 -0.83
C LEU A 295 -13.60 8.61 0.42
N CYS A 296 -14.20 8.50 1.61
CA CYS A 296 -13.43 8.35 2.85
C CYS A 296 -13.21 6.86 3.18
N VAL A 297 -12.30 6.58 4.11
CA VAL A 297 -12.00 5.22 4.57
C VAL A 297 -13.25 4.50 5.07
N LYS A 298 -14.14 5.18 5.81
CA LYS A 298 -15.41 4.60 6.28
C LYS A 298 -16.37 4.25 5.13
N CYS A 299 -16.55 5.15 4.17
CA CYS A 299 -17.40 4.94 3.00
C CYS A 299 -16.86 3.83 2.07
N VAL A 300 -15.55 3.53 2.11
CA VAL A 300 -14.95 2.34 1.49
C VAL A 300 -15.16 1.08 2.33
N ALA A 301 -15.02 1.14 3.66
CA ALA A 301 -15.20 0.00 4.56
C ALA A 301 -16.66 -0.48 4.67
N TRP A 302 -17.64 0.43 4.67
CA TRP A 302 -19.08 0.11 4.73
C TRP A 302 -19.59 -0.59 3.45
N ALA A 303 -18.73 -0.70 2.42
CA ALA A 303 -18.98 -1.45 1.20
C ALA A 303 -18.96 -2.99 1.37
N GLY A 304 -18.80 -3.53 2.59
CA GLY A 304 -18.91 -4.97 2.90
C GLY A 304 -20.35 -5.52 2.96
N GLY A 305 -21.37 -4.67 3.15
CA GLY A 305 -22.77 -5.12 3.27
C GLY A 305 -23.48 -5.30 1.93
N GLY A 306 -23.61 -6.53 1.44
CA GLY A 306 -24.67 -7.07 0.54
C GLY A 306 -24.90 -6.53 -0.88
N SER A 307 -24.68 -5.24 -1.19
CA SER A 307 -25.04 -4.63 -2.50
C SER A 307 -23.81 -4.41 -3.40
N ARG A 308 -23.84 -4.81 -4.68
CA ARG A 308 -22.67 -4.70 -5.60
C ARG A 308 -22.30 -3.26 -6.01
N ARG A 309 -23.13 -2.27 -5.69
CA ARG A 309 -22.92 -0.86 -6.04
C ARG A 309 -23.06 0.03 -4.81
N LEU A 310 -22.12 0.96 -4.65
CA LEU A 310 -22.20 2.05 -3.69
C LEU A 310 -23.09 3.16 -4.28
N GLN A 311 -24.09 3.63 -3.55
CA GLN A 311 -24.89 4.77 -3.97
C GLN A 311 -24.20 6.06 -3.50
N LEU A 312 -23.86 6.94 -4.44
CA LEU A 312 -23.26 8.25 -4.20
C LEU A 312 -24.37 9.27 -3.94
N HIS A 313 -24.08 10.32 -3.17
CA HIS A 313 -25.07 11.34 -2.79
C HIS A 313 -25.57 12.20 -3.95
N ASP A 314 -24.83 12.24 -5.06
CA ASP A 314 -25.31 12.86 -6.29
C ASP A 314 -26.26 11.96 -7.10
N GLY A 315 -26.72 10.86 -6.52
CA GLY A 315 -27.64 9.89 -7.11
C GLY A 315 -26.96 8.89 -8.05
N ARG A 316 -25.65 9.00 -8.29
CA ARG A 316 -24.90 8.07 -9.14
C ARG A 316 -24.55 6.81 -8.36
N THR A 317 -24.40 5.69 -9.07
CA THR A 317 -23.95 4.43 -8.46
C THR A 317 -22.50 4.12 -8.86
N HIS A 318 -21.65 3.78 -7.89
CA HIS A 318 -20.25 3.45 -8.09
C HIS A 318 -20.00 1.94 -7.87
N PRO A 319 -19.27 1.25 -8.77
CA PRO A 319 -18.93 -0.17 -8.57
C PRO A 319 -18.03 -0.36 -7.34
N ARG A 320 -18.33 -1.36 -6.49
CA ARG A 320 -17.54 -1.62 -5.28
C ARG A 320 -16.17 -2.24 -5.54
N GLN A 321 -16.02 -2.94 -6.67
CA GLN A 321 -14.78 -3.60 -7.09
C GLN A 321 -13.67 -2.65 -7.57
N HIS A 322 -13.88 -1.34 -7.41
CA HIS A 322 -12.95 -0.36 -7.91
C HIS A 322 -11.81 -0.08 -6.91
N ILE A 323 -10.60 0.08 -7.43
CA ILE A 323 -9.40 0.36 -6.65
C ILE A 323 -9.36 1.85 -6.34
N PHE A 324 -9.09 2.16 -5.08
CA PHE A 324 -8.92 3.53 -4.61
C PHE A 324 -7.47 3.79 -4.23
N ARG A 325 -6.93 4.94 -4.64
CA ARG A 325 -5.62 5.44 -4.20
C ARG A 325 -5.78 6.51 -3.14
N ARG A 326 -4.82 6.61 -2.23
CA ARG A 326 -4.73 7.74 -1.31
C ARG A 326 -4.38 9.02 -2.08
N VAL A 327 -5.23 10.03 -1.98
CA VAL A 327 -4.96 11.37 -2.51
C VAL A 327 -4.12 12.11 -1.48
N ARG A 328 -2.89 12.50 -1.86
CA ARG A 328 -2.10 13.42 -1.05
C ARG A 328 -2.81 14.79 -1.03
N PRO A 329 -2.96 15.45 0.12
CA PRO A 329 -3.44 16.83 0.14
C PRO A 329 -2.53 17.65 -0.76
N VAL A 330 -3.08 18.34 -1.77
CA VAL A 330 -2.32 19.34 -2.51
C VAL A 330 -2.06 20.47 -1.51
N MET A 331 -0.87 20.48 -0.91
CA MET A 331 -0.39 21.64 -0.18
C MET A 331 -0.20 22.74 -1.22
N SER A 332 -1.11 23.70 -1.28
CA SER A 332 -0.92 24.93 -2.03
C SER A 332 0.18 25.74 -1.33
N HIS A 333 1.45 25.42 -1.60
CA HIS A 333 2.58 26.19 -1.11
C HIS A 333 2.70 27.50 -1.89
N GLY A 334 2.45 28.61 -1.21
CA GLY A 334 3.23 29.81 -1.46
C GLY A 334 4.62 29.62 -0.83
N GLY A 335 5.64 29.44 -1.67
CA GLY A 335 7.02 29.78 -1.35
C GLY A 335 7.91 28.72 -0.68
N ALA A 336 9.11 28.59 -1.26
CA ALA A 336 10.33 27.92 -0.80
C ALA A 336 10.40 26.38 -0.94
N SER A 337 11.18 26.01 -1.95
CA SER A 337 11.60 24.66 -2.32
C SER A 337 12.50 24.03 -1.24
N SER A 338 12.18 22.82 -0.80
CA SER A 338 13.17 21.88 -0.26
C SER A 338 12.78 20.47 -0.71
N ALA A 339 13.68 19.85 -1.47
CA ALA A 339 13.50 18.55 -2.09
C ALA A 339 13.67 17.44 -1.04
N LEU A 340 12.63 16.63 -0.86
CA LEU A 340 12.70 15.31 -0.22
C LEU A 340 12.12 14.26 -1.18
N ALA A 341 12.84 13.14 -1.29
CA ALA A 341 12.67 12.05 -2.24
C ALA A 341 11.31 11.32 -2.15
N PRO A 342 10.88 10.62 -3.22
CA PRO A 342 9.62 9.88 -3.21
C PRO A 342 9.79 8.56 -2.44
N GLY A 343 9.25 8.49 -1.23
CA GLY A 343 8.93 7.25 -0.54
C GLY A 343 7.54 6.75 -0.95
N GLU A 344 7.47 5.48 -1.35
CA GLU A 344 6.26 4.71 -1.58
C GLU A 344 5.66 4.31 -0.22
N ASP A 345 4.49 4.86 0.12
CA ASP A 345 3.66 4.36 1.21
C ASP A 345 2.49 3.58 0.60
N LEU A 346 2.68 2.27 0.44
CA LEU A 346 1.59 1.31 0.32
C LEU A 346 0.98 1.15 1.72
N VAL A 347 -0.29 1.53 1.87
CA VAL A 347 -1.04 1.28 3.11
C VAL A 347 -1.67 -0.10 2.98
N GLU A 348 -1.22 -1.06 3.80
CA GLU A 348 -1.91 -2.33 4.04
C GLU A 348 -3.34 -2.07 4.51
N VAL A 349 -4.28 -2.84 3.96
CA VAL A 349 -5.67 -2.89 4.43
C VAL A 349 -5.63 -3.57 5.80
N ILE A 350 -6.01 -2.85 6.85
CA ILE A 350 -6.20 -3.42 8.19
C ILE A 350 -7.58 -4.09 8.17
N ASP A 351 -7.61 -5.42 8.23
CA ASP A 351 -8.81 -6.17 8.60
C ASP A 351 -9.15 -5.83 10.06
N LEU A 352 -10.31 -5.20 10.27
CA LEU A 352 -10.90 -4.96 11.57
C LEU A 352 -12.16 -5.82 11.67
N ASP A 353 -11.97 -7.10 11.95
CA ASP A 353 -13.01 -8.03 12.40
C ASP A 353 -12.48 -8.80 13.61
N GLU A 354 -12.41 -8.16 14.78
CA GLU A 354 -12.49 -8.80 16.10
C GLU A 354 -13.09 -7.79 17.10
N GLU A 355 -14.42 -7.76 17.20
CA GLU A 355 -15.20 -7.86 18.46
C GLU A 355 -16.67 -8.17 18.17
#